data_AF-A0A5N9A392-F1
#
_entry.id   AF-A0A5N9A392-F1
#
_cell.length_a   1.000
_cell.length_b   1.000
_cell.length_c   1.000
_cell.angle_alpha   90.00
_cell.angle_beta   90.00
_cell.angle_gamma   90.00
#
_symmetry.space_group_name_H-M   'P 1'
#
loop_
_entity.id
_entity.type
_entity.pdbx_description
1 polymer ?
#
loop_
_entity_poly.entity_id
_entity_poly.type
_entity_poly.pdbx_seq_one_letter_code
_entity_poly.pdbx_strand_id
1 'polypeptide(L)'
;MNPAQATSSVFSQYFVFEGRARRSEYWWFILLNVIAGFLFLAIFPPLYFIYALGTIIPSLAVMVRRLHDTGRSGWWFFFGFVPFLGPIVLLIFMVMDSEFGQNQYSPDPKRAGLENAPETAPGSGGGQRACASCGHVMGQGANFCRSCGATA
;
A
#
# COMPACT_ATOMS: atom_id res chain seq x y z
N MET A 1 5.26 1.64 -9.64
CA MET A 1 5.46 0.29 -10.19
C MET A 1 4.88 0.30 -11.60
N ASN A 2 5.65 -0.15 -12.60
CA ASN A 2 5.21 -0.15 -14.00
C ASN A 2 4.23 -1.30 -14.26
N PRO A 3 3.32 -1.19 -15.25
CA PRO A 3 2.32 -2.23 -15.56
C PRO A 3 2.94 -3.60 -15.84
N ALA A 4 4.05 -3.65 -16.59
CA ALA A 4 4.75 -4.90 -16.90
C ALA A 4 5.41 -5.56 -15.67
N GLN A 5 5.86 -4.75 -14.71
CA GLN A 5 6.43 -5.26 -13.46
C GLN A 5 5.35 -5.81 -12.54
N ALA A 6 4.15 -5.20 -12.54
CA ALA A 6 3.02 -5.67 -11.76
C ALA A 6 2.55 -7.05 -12.22
N THR A 7 2.40 -7.28 -13.53
CA THR A 7 2.02 -8.59 -14.04
C THR A 7 3.07 -9.64 -13.76
N SER A 8 4.34 -9.35 -14.04
CA SER A 8 5.43 -10.29 -13.75
C SER A 8 5.51 -10.65 -12.27
N SER A 9 5.31 -9.69 -11.36
CA SER A 9 5.23 -9.94 -9.91
C SER A 9 4.11 -10.94 -9.57
N VAL A 10 2.89 -10.68 -10.04
CA VAL A 10 1.72 -11.53 -9.77
C VAL A 10 1.90 -12.94 -10.34
N PHE A 11 2.40 -13.07 -11.57
CA PHE A 11 2.65 -14.38 -12.19
C PHE A 11 3.84 -15.13 -11.56
N SER A 12 4.83 -14.43 -10.99
CA SER A 12 5.90 -15.08 -10.22
C SER A 12 5.40 -15.61 -8.87
N GLN A 13 4.37 -14.98 -8.31
CA GLN A 13 3.72 -15.34 -7.05
C GLN A 13 2.38 -16.04 -7.30
N TYR A 14 2.34 -16.90 -8.32
CA TYR A 14 1.11 -17.53 -8.80
C TYR A 14 0.38 -18.32 -7.71
N PHE A 15 1.11 -19.08 -6.89
CA PHE A 15 0.58 -19.89 -5.79
C PHE A 15 0.93 -19.34 -4.40
N VAL A 16 1.42 -18.10 -4.32
CA VAL A 16 1.83 -17.49 -3.05
C VAL A 16 0.71 -16.60 -2.52
N PHE A 17 0.05 -17.09 -1.47
CA PHE A 17 -1.04 -16.40 -0.77
C PHE A 17 -0.56 -15.65 0.47
N GLU A 18 0.67 -15.90 0.89
CA GLU A 18 1.29 -15.24 2.04
C GLU A 18 1.88 -13.89 1.65
N GLY A 19 1.96 -13.00 2.65
CA GLY A 19 2.52 -11.68 2.49
C GLY A 19 1.54 -10.62 1.99
N ARG A 20 2.13 -9.55 1.46
CA ARG A 20 1.50 -8.25 1.25
C ARG A 20 1.69 -7.77 -0.19
N ALA A 21 0.62 -7.29 -0.82
CA ALA A 21 0.65 -6.82 -2.21
C ALA A 21 0.43 -5.30 -2.26
N ARG A 22 1.18 -4.56 -3.08
CA ARG A 22 1.02 -3.10 -3.12
C ARG A 22 -0.27 -2.68 -3.84
N ARG A 23 -0.84 -1.53 -3.47
CA ARG A 23 -1.95 -0.86 -4.19
C ARG A 23 -1.77 -0.84 -5.70
N SER A 24 -0.62 -0.36 -6.15
CA SER A 24 -0.32 -0.26 -7.57
C SER A 24 -0.18 -1.62 -8.25
N GLU A 25 0.32 -2.64 -7.56
CA GLU A 25 0.42 -4.01 -8.09
C GLU A 25 -0.97 -4.58 -8.37
N TYR A 26 -1.89 -4.46 -7.41
CA TYR A 26 -3.28 -4.88 -7.55
C TYR A 26 -4.00 -4.16 -8.69
N TRP A 27 -4.02 -2.82 -8.67
CA TRP A 27 -4.79 -2.04 -9.65
C TRP A 27 -4.25 -2.17 -11.07
N TRP A 28 -2.94 -2.27 -11.26
CA TRP A 28 -2.37 -2.55 -12.59
C TRP A 28 -2.71 -3.95 -13.09
N PHE A 29 -2.67 -4.96 -12.21
CA PHE A 29 -3.05 -6.31 -12.57
C PHE A 29 -4.54 -6.38 -12.98
N ILE A 30 -5.44 -5.78 -12.20
CA ILE A 30 -6.87 -5.72 -12.54
C ILE A 30 -7.10 -5.02 -13.87
N LEU A 31 -6.48 -3.85 -14.09
CA LEU A 31 -6.64 -3.12 -15.34
C LEU A 31 -6.20 -3.94 -16.55
N LEU A 32 -5.02 -4.57 -16.49
CA LEU A 32 -4.49 -5.38 -17.59
C LEU A 32 -5.32 -6.65 -17.82
N ASN A 33 -5.82 -7.27 -16.76
CA ASN A 33 -6.68 -8.44 -16.86
C ASN A 33 -8.01 -8.10 -17.53
N VAL A 34 -8.62 -6.97 -17.17
CA VAL A 34 -9.84 -6.45 -17.82
C VAL A 34 -9.60 -6.16 -19.30
N ILE A 35 -8.51 -5.46 -19.65
CA ILE A 35 -8.17 -5.17 -21.05
C ILE A 35 -7.95 -6.46 -21.83
N ALA A 36 -7.14 -7.39 -21.32
CA ALA A 36 -6.89 -8.67 -21.96
C ALA A 36 -8.19 -9.49 -22.15
N GLY A 37 -9.07 -9.49 -21.15
CA GLY A 37 -10.38 -10.13 -21.22
C GLY A 37 -11.23 -9.60 -22.36
N PHE A 38 -11.36 -8.27 -22.49
CA PHE A 38 -12.10 -7.65 -23.60
C PHE A 38 -11.47 -7.95 -24.97
N LEU A 39 -10.13 -7.95 -25.07
CA LEU A 39 -9.43 -8.28 -26.30
C LEU A 39 -9.68 -9.73 -26.73
N PHE A 40 -9.57 -10.69 -25.80
CA PHE A 40 -9.84 -12.09 -26.10
C PHE A 40 -11.30 -12.32 -26.48
N LEU A 41 -12.25 -11.66 -25.81
CA LEU A 41 -13.66 -11.74 -26.15
C LEU A 41 -13.96 -11.18 -27.55
N ALA A 42 -13.32 -10.07 -27.94
CA ALA A 42 -13.52 -9.43 -29.24
C ALA A 42 -12.87 -10.20 -30.40
N ILE A 43 -11.70 -10.81 -30.18
CA ILE A 43 -10.94 -11.51 -31.22
C ILE A 43 -11.42 -12.95 -31.38
N PHE A 44 -11.52 -13.69 -30.28
CA PHE A 44 -11.92 -15.10 -30.29
C PHE A 44 -12.53 -15.52 -28.94
N PRO A 45 -13.86 -15.46 -28.79
CA PRO A 45 -14.54 -15.72 -27.50
C PRO A 45 -14.14 -17.03 -26.79
N PRO A 46 -13.89 -18.17 -27.47
CA PRO A 46 -13.41 -19.37 -26.78
C PRO A 46 -12.07 -19.18 -26.04
N LEU A 47 -11.18 -18.32 -26.54
CA LEU A 47 -9.88 -18.04 -25.91
C LEU A 47 -10.04 -17.28 -24.58
N TYR A 48 -11.08 -16.47 -24.45
CA TYR A 48 -11.40 -15.80 -23.18
C TYR A 48 -11.60 -16.82 -22.06
N PHE A 49 -12.26 -17.95 -22.32
CA PHE A 49 -12.49 -18.97 -21.28
C PHE A 49 -11.18 -19.63 -20.84
N ILE A 50 -10.26 -19.93 -21.76
CA ILE A 50 -8.94 -20.48 -21.45
C ILE A 50 -8.13 -19.49 -20.62
N TYR A 51 -8.11 -18.21 -21.03
CA TYR A 51 -7.45 -17.13 -20.31
C TYR A 51 -8.04 -16.92 -18.91
N ALA A 52 -9.37 -16.90 -18.80
CA ALA A 52 -10.07 -16.76 -17.53
C ALA A 52 -9.66 -17.86 -16.56
N LEU A 53 -9.66 -19.13 -16.99
CA LEU A 53 -9.22 -20.25 -16.17
C LEU A 53 -7.77 -20.10 -15.70
N GLY A 54 -6.86 -19.70 -16.59
CA GLY A 54 -5.45 -19.49 -16.26
C GLY A 54 -5.19 -18.31 -15.32
N THR A 55 -6.14 -17.37 -15.17
CA THR A 55 -5.99 -16.19 -14.32
C THR A 55 -6.77 -16.25 -13.01
N ILE A 56 -7.60 -17.27 -12.77
CA ILE A 56 -8.35 -17.44 -11.51
C ILE A 56 -7.41 -17.45 -10.31
N ILE A 57 -6.39 -18.31 -10.35
CA ILE A 57 -5.47 -18.53 -9.23
C ILE A 57 -4.66 -17.25 -8.92
N PRO A 58 -3.97 -16.59 -9.88
CA PRO A 58 -3.23 -15.38 -9.59
C PRO A 58 -4.14 -14.22 -9.17
N SER A 59 -5.38 -14.14 -9.69
CA SER A 59 -6.36 -13.15 -9.26
C SER A 59 -6.77 -13.35 -7.80
N LEU A 60 -7.00 -14.60 -7.39
CA LEU A 60 -7.29 -14.93 -6.00
C LEU A 60 -6.08 -14.66 -5.10
N ALA A 61 -4.87 -15.02 -5.54
CA ALA A 61 -3.63 -14.82 -4.78
C ALA A 61 -3.38 -13.33 -4.50
N VAL A 62 -3.50 -12.46 -5.50
CA VAL A 62 -3.30 -11.01 -5.30
C VAL A 62 -4.43 -10.39 -4.47
N MET A 63 -5.66 -10.89 -4.59
CA MET A 63 -6.80 -10.45 -3.78
C MET A 63 -6.58 -10.76 -2.29
N VAL A 64 -6.15 -11.99 -1.98
CA VAL A 64 -5.85 -12.42 -0.60
C VAL A 64 -4.69 -11.63 -0.02
N ARG A 65 -3.58 -11.48 -0.77
CA ARG A 65 -2.44 -10.63 -0.36
C ARG A 65 -2.85 -9.17 -0.15
N ARG A 66 -3.86 -8.67 -0.87
CA ARG A 66 -4.42 -7.35 -0.63
C ARG A 66 -5.29 -7.23 0.60
N LEU A 67 -6.06 -8.25 0.92
CA LEU A 67 -6.81 -8.28 2.19
C LEU A 67 -5.85 -8.27 3.37
N HIS A 68 -4.79 -9.08 3.30
CA HIS A 68 -3.70 -9.13 4.29
C HIS A 68 -3.02 -7.78 4.48
N ASP A 69 -2.87 -7.00 3.40
CA ASP A 69 -2.33 -5.64 3.42
C ASP A 69 -3.09 -4.68 4.36
N THR A 70 -4.39 -4.92 4.56
CA THR A 70 -5.27 -4.12 5.41
C THR A 70 -5.54 -4.77 6.78
N GLY A 71 -4.76 -5.78 7.16
CA GLY A 71 -4.90 -6.52 8.42
C GLY A 71 -6.06 -7.53 8.44
N ARG A 72 -6.70 -7.79 7.30
CA ARG A 72 -7.86 -8.69 7.18
C ARG A 72 -7.44 -10.06 6.67
N SER A 73 -8.11 -11.12 7.11
CA SER A 73 -7.90 -12.47 6.58
C SER A 73 -8.42 -12.64 5.14
N GLY A 74 -7.83 -13.57 4.39
CA GLY A 74 -8.30 -13.94 3.05
C GLY A 74 -9.75 -14.41 2.99
N TRP A 75 -10.33 -14.84 4.11
CA TRP A 75 -11.75 -15.23 4.21
C TRP A 75 -12.72 -14.10 3.87
N TRP A 76 -12.30 -12.84 3.98
CA TRP A 76 -13.13 -11.71 3.56
C TRP A 76 -13.51 -11.78 2.07
N PHE A 77 -12.75 -12.49 1.23
CA PHE A 77 -13.10 -12.77 -0.16
C PHE A 77 -14.51 -13.35 -0.32
N PHE A 78 -14.96 -14.22 0.59
CA PHE A 78 -16.27 -14.87 0.49
C PHE A 78 -17.43 -13.90 0.63
N PHE A 79 -17.23 -12.71 1.22
CA PHE A 79 -18.25 -11.67 1.21
C PHE A 79 -18.61 -11.23 -0.20
N GLY A 80 -17.71 -11.38 -1.19
CA GLY A 80 -17.99 -11.10 -2.59
C GLY A 80 -19.14 -11.93 -3.19
N PHE A 81 -19.51 -13.06 -2.57
CA PHE A 81 -20.67 -13.85 -2.96
C PHE A 81 -22.00 -13.24 -2.51
N VAL A 82 -21.99 -12.26 -1.59
CA VAL A 82 -23.18 -11.49 -1.23
C VAL A 82 -23.43 -10.44 -2.32
N PRO A 83 -24.55 -10.51 -3.06
CA PRO A 83 -24.80 -9.61 -4.18
C PRO A 83 -24.90 -8.16 -3.69
N PHE A 84 -24.38 -7.24 -4.52
CA PHE A 84 -24.29 -5.79 -4.28
C PHE A 84 -23.37 -5.39 -3.11
N LEU A 85 -23.70 -5.78 -1.88
CA LEU A 85 -22.96 -5.40 -0.67
C LEU A 85 -21.54 -5.95 -0.64
N GLY A 86 -21.37 -7.22 -1.01
CA GLY A 86 -20.09 -7.92 -1.01
C GLY A 86 -19.01 -7.23 -1.86
N PRO A 87 -19.24 -7.04 -3.16
CA PRO A 87 -18.33 -6.33 -4.04
C PRO A 87 -18.02 -4.92 -3.58
N ILE A 88 -18.99 -4.18 -3.02
CA ILE A 88 -18.77 -2.82 -2.50
C ILE A 88 -17.80 -2.85 -1.32
N VAL A 89 -18.02 -3.74 -0.34
CA VAL A 89 -17.14 -3.88 0.83
C VAL A 89 -15.72 -4.28 0.43
N LEU A 90 -15.59 -5.26 -0.48
CA LEU A 90 -14.29 -5.66 -1.01
C LEU A 90 -13.62 -4.51 -1.75
N LEU A 91 -14.34 -3.78 -2.60
CA LEU A 91 -13.79 -2.63 -3.32
C LEU A 91 -13.26 -1.56 -2.37
N ILE A 92 -13.98 -1.26 -1.29
CA ILE A 92 -13.50 -0.36 -0.24
C ILE A 92 -12.15 -0.87 0.30
N PHE A 93 -12.05 -2.15 0.66
CA PHE A 93 -10.79 -2.73 1.15
C PHE A 93 -9.66 -2.69 0.11
N MET A 94 -9.97 -2.87 -1.18
CA MET A 94 -8.96 -2.80 -2.25
C MET A 94 -8.41 -1.39 -2.49
N VAL A 95 -9.21 -0.35 -2.15
CA VAL A 95 -8.81 1.05 -2.24
C VAL A 95 -8.12 1.53 -0.96
N MET A 96 -8.46 0.99 0.21
CA MET A 96 -7.90 1.38 1.52
C MET A 96 -6.37 1.31 1.60
N ASP A 97 -5.82 2.09 2.54
CA ASP A 97 -4.37 2.13 2.78
C ASP A 97 -3.95 0.87 3.49
N SER A 98 -2.72 0.42 3.20
CA SER A 98 -2.12 -0.67 3.92
C SER A 98 -1.91 -0.28 5.38
N GLU A 99 -1.99 -1.25 6.28
CA GLU A 99 -1.68 -1.07 7.69
C GLU A 99 -0.25 -0.56 7.88
N PHE A 100 -0.06 0.39 8.80
CA PHE A 100 1.24 1.00 9.07
C PHE A 100 2.10 0.06 9.92
N GLY A 101 3.38 -0.08 9.56
CA GLY A 101 4.34 -0.92 10.28
C GLY A 101 4.19 -2.40 9.96
N GLN A 102 4.69 -3.27 10.84
CA GLN A 102 4.51 -4.71 10.77
C GLN A 102 3.08 -5.12 11.13
N ASN A 103 2.51 -5.98 10.30
CA ASN A 103 1.27 -6.67 10.61
C ASN A 103 1.52 -8.18 10.64
N GLN A 104 0.52 -8.95 11.05
CA GLN A 104 0.62 -10.41 11.19
C GLN A 104 0.99 -11.17 9.91
N TYR A 105 0.96 -10.53 8.73
CA TYR A 105 1.19 -11.18 7.44
C TYR A 105 2.57 -10.89 6.84
N SER A 106 3.12 -9.68 7.03
CA SER A 106 4.46 -9.29 6.55
C SER A 106 4.81 -7.89 7.06
N PRO A 107 6.07 -7.41 7.01
CA PRO A 107 6.42 -5.99 7.19
C PRO A 107 5.98 -5.08 6.03
N ASP A 108 5.86 -3.76 6.23
CA ASP A 108 5.42 -2.83 5.16
C ASP A 108 6.44 -2.71 4.05
N PRO A 109 6.14 -3.16 2.80
CA PRO A 109 7.09 -3.08 1.71
C PRO A 109 7.41 -1.64 1.30
N LYS A 110 6.61 -0.63 1.66
CA LYS A 110 6.94 0.79 1.44
C LYS A 110 7.91 1.33 2.48
N ARG A 111 7.91 0.78 3.69
CA ARG A 111 8.54 1.36 4.88
C ARG A 111 9.42 0.37 5.65
N ALA A 112 9.78 -0.77 5.06
CA ALA A 112 10.61 -1.80 5.67
C ALA A 112 11.96 -1.27 6.21
N GLY A 113 12.46 -0.15 5.68
CA GLY A 113 13.66 0.53 6.20
C GLY A 113 13.38 1.64 7.24
N LEU A 114 12.14 2.10 7.39
CA LEU A 114 11.73 3.14 8.34
C LEU A 114 11.25 2.57 9.68
N GLU A 115 10.92 1.29 9.74
CA GLU A 115 10.43 0.65 10.97
C GLU A 115 11.52 0.40 12.01
N ASN A 116 12.77 0.24 11.55
CA ASN A 116 13.95 0.23 12.42
C ASN A 116 14.46 1.65 12.74
N ALA A 117 13.80 2.70 12.25
CA ALA A 117 14.11 4.04 12.72
C ALA A 117 13.60 4.13 14.17
N PRO A 118 14.47 4.40 15.15
CA PRO A 118 14.04 4.46 16.53
C PRO A 118 12.91 5.48 16.67
N GLU A 119 11.85 5.12 17.42
CA GLU A 119 10.72 6.00 17.76
C GLU A 119 11.18 7.33 18.38
N THR A 120 12.43 7.39 18.84
CA THR A 120 13.13 8.63 19.12
C THR A 120 13.71 9.27 17.86
N ALA A 121 12.85 9.84 17.03
CA ALA A 121 13.24 11.05 16.32
C ALA A 121 12.33 12.24 16.68
N PRO A 122 12.25 12.66 17.95
CA PRO A 122 12.22 14.08 18.20
C PRO A 122 13.58 14.61 17.75
N GLY A 123 13.60 15.55 16.82
CA GLY A 123 14.84 16.13 16.32
C GLY A 123 15.74 16.60 17.46
N SER A 124 16.97 16.08 17.54
CA SER A 124 17.96 16.59 18.49
C SER A 124 19.38 16.31 18.02
N GLY A 125 19.77 17.01 16.95
CA GLY A 125 21.17 17.24 16.59
C GLY A 125 21.48 18.71 16.26
N GLY A 126 20.51 19.61 16.41
CA GLY A 126 20.69 21.05 16.24
C GLY A 126 20.24 21.75 17.51
N GLY A 127 21.20 22.23 18.31
CA GLY A 127 20.94 22.82 19.62
C GLY A 127 19.87 23.91 19.55
N GLN A 128 18.74 23.67 20.23
CA GLN A 128 17.78 24.74 20.52
C GLN A 128 18.51 25.75 21.41
N ARG A 129 18.71 26.97 20.90
CA ARG A 129 19.39 28.04 21.64
C ARG A 129 18.35 28.82 22.44
N ALA A 130 18.63 29.08 23.71
CA ALA A 130 17.82 30.01 24.50
C ALA A 130 18.20 31.45 24.13
N CYS A 131 17.22 32.34 24.05
CA CYS A 131 17.47 33.76 23.86
C CYS A 131 18.21 34.33 25.08
N ALA A 132 19.36 34.99 24.88
CA ALA A 132 20.17 35.52 25.97
C ALA A 132 19.46 36.64 26.78
N SER A 133 18.48 37.31 26.18
CA SER A 133 17.76 38.42 26.83
C SER A 133 16.58 37.97 27.67
N CYS A 134 15.77 37.02 27.20
CA CYS A 134 14.52 36.61 27.87
C CYS A 134 14.44 35.13 28.25
N GLY A 135 15.45 34.33 27.90
CA GLY A 135 15.50 32.88 28.19
C GLY A 135 14.54 32.04 27.37
N HIS A 136 13.72 32.63 26.49
CA HIS A 136 12.77 31.86 25.69
C HIS A 136 13.46 31.01 24.63
N VAL A 137 12.94 29.81 24.39
CA VAL A 137 13.55 28.83 23.48
C VAL A 137 13.33 29.27 22.03
N MET A 138 14.42 29.42 21.27
CA MET A 138 14.37 29.84 19.87
C MET A 138 14.30 28.62 18.96
N GLY A 139 13.46 28.70 17.91
CA GLY A 139 13.44 27.70 16.84
C GLY A 139 14.77 27.65 16.08
N GLN A 140 15.17 26.48 15.59
CA GLN A 140 16.44 26.29 14.88
C GLN A 140 16.55 27.25 13.68
N GLY A 141 17.61 28.05 13.63
CA GLY A 141 17.87 29.02 12.56
C GLY A 141 17.14 30.37 12.69
N ALA A 142 16.48 30.65 13.82
CA ALA A 142 15.86 31.96 14.05
C ALA A 142 16.92 33.04 14.33
N ASN A 143 16.94 34.09 13.50
CA ASN A 143 17.83 35.25 13.67
C ASN A 143 17.29 36.29 14.67
N PHE A 144 16.06 36.13 15.16
CA PHE A 144 15.48 37.01 16.16
C PHE A 144 14.41 36.31 17.03
N CYS A 145 14.25 36.78 18.26
CA CYS A 145 13.31 36.26 19.22
C CYS A 145 11.92 36.85 19.01
N ARG A 146 10.90 35.99 18.87
CA ARG A 146 9.51 36.45 18.70
C ARG A 146 8.88 36.98 19.98
N SER A 147 9.42 36.61 21.16
CA SER A 147 8.86 37.05 22.44
C SER A 147 9.33 38.45 22.84
N CYS A 148 10.61 38.79 22.59
CA CYS A 148 11.17 40.07 23.01
C CYS A 148 11.76 40.92 21.86
N GLY A 149 11.77 40.41 20.62
CA GLY A 149 12.29 41.12 19.46
C GLY A 149 13.82 41.15 19.34
N ALA A 150 14.56 40.61 20.30
CA ALA A 150 16.03 40.62 20.28
C ALA A 150 16.58 39.75 19.13
N THR A 151 17.47 40.29 18.31
CA THR A 151 18.24 39.51 17.32
C THR A 151 19.27 38.63 18.02
N ALA A 152 19.52 37.43 17.47
CA ALA A 152 20.45 36.44 18.01
C ALA A 152 21.91 36.93 18.00
#